data_AF-A0A7W0QGW3-F1
#
_entry.id   AF-A0A7W0QGW3-F1
#
_cell.length_a   1.000
_cell.length_b   1.000
_cell.length_c   1.000
_cell.angle_alpha   90.00
_cell.angle_beta   90.00
_cell.angle_gamma   90.00
#
_symmetry.space_group_name_H-M   'P 1'
#
loop_
_entity.id
_entity.type
_entity.pdbx_description
1 polymer ?
#
loop_
_entity_poly.entity_id
_entity_poly.type
_entity_poly.pdbx_seq_one_letter_code
_entity_poly.pdbx_strand_id
1 'polypeptide(L)'
;MSDARTTIGRPKRRASDAGRSRLGDLTRPIAREHAITQRLTSRLAVGLAVTTIGLAIVVTLYVLPLRTWLDQRDGIKEREVQLQELNSVNGDLQVEVDRLQTEAGTKEAAREEIGYLESGEQRTRVVDDLVLPKRLPKGWPYSPVTQILEVRAGK
;
A
#
# COMPACT_ATOMS: atom_id res chain seq x y z
N MET A 1 -87.54 10.77 -45.51
CA MET A 1 -87.03 12.04 -44.97
C MET A 1 -87.98 12.54 -43.92
N SER A 2 -87.59 12.51 -42.64
CA SER A 2 -88.07 13.39 -41.57
C SER A 2 -87.16 13.18 -40.36
N ASP A 3 -86.35 14.20 -40.05
CA ASP A 3 -85.49 14.29 -38.88
C ASP A 3 -86.31 14.42 -37.60
N ALA A 4 -86.08 13.52 -36.63
CA ALA A 4 -86.64 13.62 -35.29
C ALA A 4 -85.61 14.25 -34.35
N ARG A 5 -85.79 15.54 -34.07
CA ARG A 5 -85.01 16.33 -33.10
C ARG A 5 -85.31 15.83 -31.68
N THR A 6 -84.36 15.14 -31.07
CA THR A 6 -84.49 14.61 -29.70
C THR A 6 -84.30 15.74 -28.68
N THR A 7 -85.34 16.05 -27.91
CA THR A 7 -85.27 16.93 -26.75
C THR A 7 -85.30 16.05 -25.49
N ILE A 8 -84.15 15.86 -24.84
CA ILE A 8 -84.07 15.08 -23.60
C ILE A 8 -84.67 15.93 -22.46
N GLY A 9 -85.86 15.52 -22.00
CA GLY A 9 -86.52 16.11 -20.84
C GLY A 9 -85.75 15.83 -19.55
N ARG A 10 -85.51 16.89 -18.76
CA ARG A 10 -84.92 16.79 -17.43
C ARG A 10 -85.90 16.05 -16.50
N PRO A 11 -85.50 14.96 -15.82
CA PRO A 11 -86.41 14.26 -14.94
C PRO A 11 -86.80 15.15 -13.74
N LYS A 12 -88.09 15.44 -13.59
CA LYS A 12 -88.65 16.02 -12.36
C LYS A 12 -88.45 15.00 -11.23
N ARG A 13 -87.49 15.24 -10.34
CA ARG A 13 -87.40 14.51 -9.07
C ARG A 13 -88.65 14.79 -8.24
N ARG A 14 -89.22 13.74 -7.65
CA ARG A 14 -90.43 13.84 -6.81
C ARG A 14 -90.10 14.63 -5.54
N ALA A 15 -91.02 15.50 -5.11
CA ALA A 15 -90.86 16.30 -3.90
C ALA A 15 -90.62 15.45 -2.62
N SER A 16 -90.96 14.17 -2.66
CA SER A 16 -90.68 13.17 -1.61
C SER A 16 -89.18 12.89 -1.38
N ASP A 17 -88.30 13.34 -2.27
CA ASP A 17 -86.84 13.13 -2.16
C ASP A 17 -86.11 14.33 -1.49
N ALA A 18 -86.82 15.42 -1.21
CA ALA A 18 -86.26 16.63 -0.60
C ALA A 18 -85.96 16.51 0.91
N GLY A 19 -86.49 15.46 1.56
CA GLY A 19 -86.33 15.21 3.00
C GLY A 19 -85.44 14.02 3.36
N ARG A 20 -84.77 13.38 2.38
CA ARG A 20 -83.89 12.24 2.66
C ARG A 20 -82.55 12.73 3.21
N SER A 21 -82.51 12.89 4.52
CA SER A 21 -81.32 13.24 5.29
C SER A 21 -80.12 12.38 4.88
N ARG A 22 -78.96 13.02 4.67
CA ARG A 22 -77.64 12.42 4.38
C ARG A 22 -77.13 11.45 5.47
N LEU A 23 -77.98 11.09 6.44
CA LEU A 23 -77.73 10.22 7.58
C LEU A 23 -78.32 8.81 7.40
N GLY A 24 -79.10 8.57 6.34
CA GLY A 24 -79.75 7.29 6.07
C GLY A 24 -78.96 6.31 5.21
N ASP A 25 -77.83 6.70 4.63
CA ASP A 25 -77.02 5.83 3.77
C ASP A 25 -75.88 5.16 4.54
N LEU A 26 -76.24 4.53 5.67
CA LEU A 26 -75.36 3.65 6.46
C LEU A 26 -75.49 2.18 6.04
N THR A 27 -76.37 1.89 5.08
CA THR A 27 -76.65 0.54 4.59
C THR A 27 -75.97 0.23 3.27
N ARG A 28 -75.24 1.18 2.67
CA ARG A 28 -74.28 0.81 1.62
C ARG A 28 -73.15 0.04 2.29
N PRO A 29 -72.92 -1.24 1.96
CA PRO A 29 -71.71 -1.90 2.41
C PRO A 29 -70.53 -1.11 1.82
N ILE A 30 -69.78 -0.46 2.69
CA ILE A 30 -68.48 0.12 2.34
C ILE A 30 -67.67 -1.03 1.74
N ALA A 31 -67.19 -0.86 0.51
CA ALA A 31 -66.38 -1.82 -0.20
C ALA A 31 -65.28 -2.38 0.73
N ARG A 32 -65.52 -3.56 1.30
CA ARG A 32 -64.54 -4.35 2.06
C ARG A 32 -63.61 -5.06 1.08
N GLU A 33 -63.08 -4.31 0.13
CA GLU A 33 -62.28 -4.88 -0.95
C GLU A 33 -60.78 -4.78 -0.66
N HIS A 34 -60.37 -4.04 0.39
CA HIS A 34 -58.95 -3.80 0.68
C HIS A 34 -58.48 -4.20 2.08
N ALA A 35 -59.35 -4.78 2.91
CA ALA A 35 -58.96 -5.19 4.24
C ALA A 35 -59.33 -6.65 4.44
N ILE A 36 -58.37 -7.56 4.26
CA ILE A 36 -58.15 -8.79 5.05
C ILE A 36 -56.93 -9.59 4.52
N THR A 37 -56.58 -9.51 3.24
CA THR A 37 -55.40 -10.24 2.68
C THR A 37 -54.06 -9.56 2.97
N GLN A 38 -54.08 -8.26 3.31
CA GLN A 38 -52.87 -7.45 3.50
C GLN A 38 -52.06 -7.84 4.75
N ARG A 39 -52.64 -8.55 5.73
CA ARG A 39 -51.96 -8.83 7.01
C ARG A 39 -50.98 -10.01 6.94
N LEU A 40 -51.24 -10.99 6.08
CA LEU A 40 -50.35 -12.15 5.88
C LEU A 40 -49.23 -11.82 4.90
N THR A 41 -49.55 -11.13 3.81
CA THR A 41 -48.54 -10.66 2.85
C THR A 41 -47.68 -9.55 3.42
N SER A 42 -48.22 -8.65 4.26
CA SER A 42 -47.38 -7.66 4.94
C SER A 42 -46.45 -8.30 5.97
N ARG A 43 -46.89 -9.34 6.71
CA ARG A 43 -46.02 -10.06 7.64
C ARG A 43 -44.89 -10.80 6.91
N LEU A 44 -45.18 -11.42 5.78
CA LEU A 44 -44.15 -12.02 4.92
C LEU A 44 -43.21 -10.98 4.35
N ALA A 45 -43.73 -9.85 3.84
CA ALA A 45 -42.91 -8.75 3.30
C ALA A 45 -42.03 -8.11 4.38
N VAL A 46 -42.57 -7.91 5.59
CA VAL A 46 -41.81 -7.41 6.76
C VAL A 46 -40.77 -8.43 7.18
N GLY A 47 -41.09 -9.72 7.22
CA GLY A 47 -40.11 -10.78 7.49
C GLY A 47 -38.97 -10.78 6.49
N LEU A 48 -39.29 -10.69 5.18
CA LEU A 48 -38.31 -10.60 4.11
C LEU A 48 -37.42 -9.36 4.25
N ALA A 49 -38.03 -8.20 4.52
CA ALA A 49 -37.30 -6.95 4.75
C ALA A 49 -36.37 -7.04 5.96
N VAL A 50 -36.82 -7.62 7.08
CA VAL A 50 -35.99 -7.82 8.27
C VAL A 50 -34.84 -8.79 7.98
N THR A 51 -35.09 -9.88 7.25
CA THR A 51 -34.03 -10.84 6.90
C THR A 51 -33.00 -10.25 5.94
N THR A 52 -33.40 -9.46 4.95
CA THR A 52 -32.45 -8.82 4.03
C THR A 52 -31.61 -7.76 4.73
N ILE A 53 -32.21 -6.95 5.59
CA ILE A 53 -31.49 -5.98 6.42
C ILE A 53 -30.53 -6.71 7.36
N GLY A 54 -30.97 -7.78 8.03
CA GLY A 54 -30.13 -8.59 8.90
C GLY A 54 -28.95 -9.22 8.17
N LEU A 55 -29.19 -9.78 6.97
CA LEU A 55 -28.13 -10.34 6.13
C LEU A 55 -27.13 -9.26 5.69
N ALA A 56 -27.61 -8.07 5.31
CA ALA A 56 -26.75 -6.95 4.95
C ALA A 56 -25.85 -6.52 6.12
N ILE A 57 -26.39 -6.50 7.35
CA ILE A 57 -25.61 -6.20 8.56
C ILE A 57 -24.55 -7.28 8.80
N VAL A 58 -24.92 -8.56 8.74
CA VAL A 58 -23.96 -9.68 8.92
C VAL A 58 -22.87 -9.62 7.85
N VAL A 59 -23.23 -9.45 6.59
CA VAL A 59 -22.27 -9.32 5.49
C VAL A 59 -21.34 -8.12 5.72
N THR A 60 -21.88 -6.96 6.11
CA THR A 60 -21.07 -5.76 6.36
C THR A 60 -20.11 -5.97 7.53
N LEU A 61 -20.59 -6.58 8.62
CA LEU A 61 -19.80 -6.86 9.80
C LEU A 61 -18.75 -7.95 9.59
N TYR A 62 -18.90 -8.84 8.59
CA TYR A 62 -17.96 -9.95 8.36
C TYR A 62 -17.06 -9.76 7.12
N VAL A 63 -17.51 -9.09 6.06
CA VAL A 63 -16.71 -8.87 4.84
C VAL A 63 -15.53 -7.94 5.09
N LEU A 64 -15.72 -6.89 5.88
CA LEU A 64 -14.66 -5.96 6.27
C LEU A 64 -13.57 -6.63 7.11
N PRO A 65 -13.87 -7.33 8.23
CA PRO A 65 -12.84 -7.98 9.02
C PRO A 65 -12.17 -9.16 8.32
N LEU A 66 -12.85 -9.86 7.41
CA LEU A 66 -12.21 -10.91 6.61
C LEU A 66 -11.18 -10.32 5.64
N ARG A 67 -11.49 -9.20 4.99
CA ARG A 67 -10.53 -8.50 4.11
C ARG A 67 -9.36 -7.93 4.90
N THR A 68 -9.62 -7.27 6.03
CA THR A 68 -8.52 -6.71 6.85
C THR A 68 -7.65 -7.80 7.48
N TRP A 69 -8.20 -8.97 7.83
CA TRP A 69 -7.41 -10.09 8.35
C TRP A 69 -6.54 -10.73 7.26
N LEU A 70 -7.01 -10.78 6.01
CA LEU A 70 -6.21 -11.23 4.87
C LEU A 70 -5.13 -10.20 4.50
N ASP A 71 -5.46 -8.91 4.42
CA ASP A 71 -4.49 -7.84 4.15
C ASP A 71 -3.45 -7.71 5.27
N GLN A 72 -3.85 -7.92 6.54
CA GLN A 72 -2.91 -7.96 7.66
C GLN A 72 -1.95 -9.15 7.57
N ARG A 73 -2.38 -10.30 7.05
CA ARG A 73 -1.49 -11.48 6.87
C ARG A 73 -0.40 -11.23 5.85
N ASP A 74 -0.71 -10.54 4.76
CA ASP A 74 0.29 -10.19 3.75
C ASP A 74 1.23 -9.10 4.28
N GLY A 75 0.70 -8.11 5.01
CA GLY A 75 1.51 -7.12 5.71
C GLY A 75 2.37 -7.66 6.86
N ILE A 76 1.99 -8.79 7.49
CA ILE A 76 2.81 -9.47 8.50
C ILE A 76 4.00 -10.17 7.85
N LYS A 77 3.77 -10.90 6.75
CA LYS A 77 4.85 -11.58 6.01
C LYS A 77 5.88 -10.59 5.47
N GLU A 78 5.43 -9.46 4.92
CA GLU A 78 6.33 -8.43 4.40
C GLU A 78 7.15 -7.77 5.51
N ARG A 79 6.55 -7.52 6.68
CA ARG A 79 7.29 -7.00 7.85
C ARG A 79 8.24 -8.03 8.45
N GLU A 80 7.91 -9.31 8.44
CA GLU A 80 8.80 -10.38 8.90
C GLU A 80 10.06 -10.51 8.04
N VAL A 81 9.93 -10.36 6.72
CA VAL A 81 11.10 -10.32 5.81
C VAL A 81 11.99 -9.11 6.11
N GLN A 82 11.41 -7.94 6.31
CA GLN A 82 12.17 -6.73 6.67
C GLN A 82 12.86 -6.86 8.04
N LEU A 83 12.22 -7.51 9.02
CA LEU A 83 12.83 -7.79 10.32
C LEU A 83 13.97 -8.79 10.22
N GLN A 84 13.86 -9.78 9.34
CA GLN A 84 14.92 -10.77 9.12
C GLN A 84 16.16 -10.12 8.50
N GLU A 85 15.98 -9.26 7.50
CA GLU A 85 17.07 -8.51 6.86
C GLU A 85 17.74 -7.54 7.85
N LEU A 86 16.94 -6.80 8.64
CA LEU A 86 17.49 -5.89 9.64
C LEU A 86 18.26 -6.63 10.74
N ASN A 87 17.77 -7.79 11.18
CA ASN A 87 18.47 -8.61 12.16
C ASN A 87 19.76 -9.21 11.62
N SER A 88 19.82 -9.61 10.34
CA SER A 88 21.08 -10.09 9.74
C SER A 88 22.12 -8.98 9.67
N VAL A 89 21.73 -7.78 9.23
CA VAL A 89 22.65 -6.62 9.17
C VAL A 89 23.14 -6.24 10.57
N ASN A 90 22.25 -6.23 11.57
CA ASN A 90 22.66 -5.98 12.96
C ASN A 90 23.63 -7.05 13.48
N GLY A 91 23.44 -8.32 13.11
CA GLY A 91 24.35 -9.40 13.47
C GLY A 91 25.75 -9.18 12.89
N ASP A 92 25.84 -8.86 11.60
CA ASP A 92 27.13 -8.61 10.93
C ASP A 92 27.85 -7.38 11.52
N LEU A 93 27.10 -6.31 11.81
CA LEU A 93 27.66 -5.12 12.46
C LEU A 93 28.14 -5.42 13.89
N GLN A 94 27.43 -6.25 14.64
CA GLN A 94 27.85 -6.63 15.99
C GLN A 94 29.16 -7.44 15.97
N VAL A 95 29.32 -8.34 15.00
CA VAL A 95 30.58 -9.09 14.81
C VAL A 95 31.74 -8.14 14.51
N GLU A 96 31.52 -7.11 13.69
CA GLU A 96 32.56 -6.12 13.39
C GLU A 96 32.88 -5.25 14.61
N VAL A 97 31.86 -4.82 15.37
CA VAL A 97 32.08 -4.10 16.64
C VAL A 97 32.89 -4.95 17.62
N ASP A 98 32.53 -6.22 17.80
CA ASP A 98 33.23 -7.14 18.70
C ASP A 98 34.69 -7.34 18.24
N ARG A 99 34.93 -7.46 16.92
CA ARG A 99 36.28 -7.48 16.34
C ARG A 99 37.04 -6.20 16.66
N LEU A 100 36.47 -5.03 16.38
CA LEU A 100 37.11 -3.73 16.55
C LEU A 100 37.38 -3.38 18.01
N GLN A 101 36.60 -3.90 18.95
CA GLN A 101 36.83 -3.72 20.38
C GLN A 101 38.09 -4.43 20.90
N THR A 102 38.60 -5.43 20.17
CA THR A 102 39.86 -6.08 20.53
C THR A 102 41.06 -5.18 20.16
N GLU A 103 42.14 -5.25 20.96
CA GLU A 103 43.36 -4.47 20.69
C GLU A 103 43.94 -4.78 19.30
N ALA A 104 43.93 -6.06 18.91
CA ALA A 104 44.35 -6.51 17.58
C ALA A 104 43.45 -5.93 16.47
N GLY A 105 42.12 -5.94 16.67
CA GLY A 105 41.16 -5.40 15.70
C GLY A 105 41.31 -3.90 15.49
N THR A 106 41.49 -3.12 16.57
CA THR A 106 41.74 -1.68 16.46
C THR A 106 43.06 -1.38 15.74
N LYS A 107 44.13 -2.13 16.04
CA LYS A 107 45.43 -1.95 15.36
C LYS A 107 45.36 -2.29 13.87
N GLU A 108 44.63 -3.34 13.51
CA GLU A 108 44.42 -3.72 12.11
C GLU A 108 43.60 -2.67 11.36
N ALA A 109 42.50 -2.19 11.96
CA ALA A 109 41.70 -1.10 11.38
C ALA A 109 42.52 0.18 11.22
N ALA A 110 43.34 0.53 12.21
CA ALA A 110 44.24 1.67 12.13
C ALA A 110 45.32 1.49 11.03
N ARG A 111 45.81 0.27 10.82
CA ARG A 111 46.74 -0.04 9.71
C ARG A 111 46.08 0.15 8.35
N GLU A 112 44.83 -0.29 8.20
CA GLU A 112 44.08 -0.20 6.95
C GLU A 112 43.65 1.25 6.62
N GLU A 113 43.07 1.95 7.59
CA GLU A 113 42.46 3.28 7.36
C GLU A 113 43.49 4.40 7.32
N ILE A 114 44.42 4.42 8.27
CA ILE A 114 45.37 5.53 8.46
C ILE A 114 46.83 5.14 8.20
N GLY A 115 47.10 3.88 7.85
CA GLY A 115 48.47 3.40 7.66
C GLY A 115 49.30 3.41 8.94
N TYR A 116 48.66 3.16 10.09
CA TYR A 116 49.31 3.10 11.40
C TYR A 116 50.47 2.10 11.40
N LEU A 117 51.56 2.44 12.09
CA LEU A 117 52.75 1.62 12.27
C LEU A 117 53.15 1.70 13.75
N GLU A 118 53.49 0.56 14.35
CA GLU A 118 54.01 0.52 15.72
C GLU A 118 55.45 1.06 15.77
N SER A 119 55.89 1.48 16.97
CA SER A 119 57.24 1.98 17.18
C SER A 119 58.27 0.91 16.81
N GLY A 120 59.11 1.22 15.80
CA GLY A 120 60.10 0.29 15.26
C GLY A 120 59.68 -0.43 13.97
N GLU A 121 58.42 -0.31 13.53
CA GLU A 121 57.99 -0.80 12.22
C GLU A 121 58.43 0.17 11.09
N GLN A 122 58.90 -0.39 9.97
CA GLN A 122 59.26 0.38 8.78
C GLN A 122 58.42 -0.06 7.58
N ARG A 123 57.73 0.90 6.95
CA ARG A 123 56.98 0.65 5.73
C ARG A 123 57.93 0.61 4.54
N THR A 124 58.15 -0.58 3.98
CA THR A 124 58.88 -0.76 2.73
C THR A 124 57.89 -0.91 1.58
N ARG A 125 58.00 -0.08 0.54
CA ARG A 125 57.33 -0.36 -0.73
C ARG A 125 58.22 -1.27 -1.55
N VAL A 126 57.72 -2.46 -1.86
CA VAL A 126 58.30 -3.30 -2.89
C VAL A 126 57.83 -2.71 -4.23
N VAL A 127 58.74 -2.08 -4.95
CA VAL A 127 58.52 -1.72 -6.35
C VAL A 127 58.97 -2.92 -7.16
N ASP A 128 58.12 -3.42 -8.06
CA ASP A 128 58.49 -4.48 -9.00
C ASP A 128 59.74 -4.07 -9.78
N ASP A 129 60.53 -5.05 -10.23
CA ASP A 129 61.87 -4.85 -10.77
C ASP A 129 61.83 -3.74 -11.83
N LEU A 130 62.36 -2.58 -11.46
CA LEU A 130 62.32 -1.41 -12.32
C LEU A 130 63.13 -1.78 -13.55
N VAL A 131 62.47 -1.92 -14.70
CA VAL A 131 63.16 -1.99 -16.00
C VAL A 131 63.79 -0.61 -16.21
N LEU A 132 64.94 -0.40 -15.59
CA LEU A 132 65.70 0.83 -15.69
C LEU A 132 66.16 0.93 -17.15
N PRO A 133 65.77 1.98 -17.88
CA PRO A 133 66.26 2.16 -19.23
C PRO A 133 67.78 2.27 -19.20
N LYS A 134 68.47 1.34 -19.87
CA LYS A 134 69.95 1.34 -19.98
C LYS A 134 70.51 2.59 -20.69
N ARG A 135 69.65 3.44 -21.25
CA ARG A 135 70.01 4.67 -21.94
C ARG A 135 69.27 5.84 -21.31
N LEU A 136 70.05 6.80 -20.83
CA LEU A 136 69.54 8.08 -20.36
C LEU A 136 68.87 8.85 -21.52
N PRO A 137 67.72 9.50 -21.31
CA PRO A 137 67.11 10.35 -22.33
C PRO A 137 68.02 11.52 -22.69
N LYS A 138 67.98 11.93 -23.97
CA LYS A 138 68.80 13.03 -24.51
C LYS A 138 68.38 14.43 -24.03
N GLY A 139 67.49 14.57 -23.04
CA GLY A 139 66.96 15.86 -22.57
C GLY A 139 66.79 15.93 -21.05
N TRP A 140 67.12 17.12 -20.50
CA TRP A 140 67.04 17.66 -19.11
C TRP A 140 67.57 16.79 -17.94
N PRO A 141 68.49 17.29 -17.08
CA PRO A 141 69.77 17.93 -17.34
C PRO A 141 70.90 16.94 -16.96
N TYR A 142 71.15 15.91 -17.78
CA TYR A 142 72.16 14.89 -17.47
C TYR A 142 73.57 15.21 -18.00
N SER A 143 73.75 16.38 -18.62
CA SER A 143 75.04 16.83 -19.17
C SER A 143 76.20 16.73 -18.15
N PRO A 144 76.05 17.14 -16.88
CA PRO A 144 77.14 16.99 -15.91
C PRO A 144 77.47 15.53 -15.60
N VAL A 145 76.46 14.66 -15.53
CA VAL A 145 76.62 13.24 -15.22
C VAL A 145 77.27 12.50 -16.39
N THR A 146 76.88 12.81 -17.63
CA THR A 146 77.51 12.25 -18.83
C THR A 146 78.99 12.66 -18.93
N GLN A 147 79.31 13.91 -18.58
CA GLN A 147 80.68 14.43 -18.63
C GLN A 147 81.59 13.73 -17.61
N ILE A 148 81.08 13.47 -16.39
CA ILE A 148 81.82 12.71 -15.37
C ILE A 148 82.05 11.26 -15.82
N LEU A 149 81.06 10.63 -16.45
CA LEU A 149 81.17 9.27 -16.96
C LEU A 149 82.14 9.16 -18.14
N GLU A 150 82.18 10.14 -19.04
CA GLU A 150 83.11 10.20 -20.17
C GLU A 150 84.56 10.34 -19.70
N VAL A 151 84.84 11.29 -18.80
CA VAL A 151 86.17 11.47 -18.19
C VAL A 151 86.63 10.19 -17.48
N ARG A 152 85.73 9.50 -16.78
CA ARG A 152 86.05 8.22 -16.13
C ARG A 152 86.30 7.08 -17.12
N ALA A 153 85.63 7.10 -18.27
CA ALA A 153 85.76 6.08 -19.31
C ALA A 153 87.04 6.24 -20.15
N GLY A 154 87.87 7.26 -19.88
CA GLY A 154 89.15 7.44 -20.57
C GLY A 154 89.01 7.89 -22.03
N LYS A 155 87.93 8.60 -22.35
CA LYS A 155 87.79 9.40 -23.56
C LYS A 155 87.73 10.88 -23.18
#